data_AF-A0A9E5R1L2-F1
#
_entry.id   AF-A0A9E5R1L2-F1
#
_cell.length_a   1.000
_cell.length_b   1.000
_cell.length_c   1.000
_cell.angle_alpha   90.00
_cell.angle_beta   90.00
_cell.angle_gamma   90.00
#
_symmetry.space_group_name_H-M   'P 1'
#
loop_
_entity.id
_entity.type
_entity.pdbx_description
1 polymer ?
#
loop_
_entity_poly.entity_id
_entity_poly.type
_entity_poly.pdbx_seq_one_letter_code
_entity_poly.pdbx_strand_id
1 'polypeptide(L)'
;MKKISLFLSLYALAFFSACDEKNEGVIEPLTPATFPQVLFLDDEGDGNVEDDDNVGIKITLADRIDPEGEELGGKINPLNQAVTLTFAITDIKGFDQISDYILDGKAFYEVDDCTNSDDLGEDLDFSFNTTTGQGSVTFPAGVEEIEIEFELDEDLFDDDVVNTEDRGFVFQLTGLTGNTSGVVVNLDLEFEYEVLDDEKIFAQWKLDLDEDFDNFKALFSALNEDLADLDVADVDEIVFEFGYDQLTIEIVLIEEEEDDCGELDNIVIELEGEYDDLTDDDVEGELALIFEVELEDESVLEGEFGGEFSIVNGFLTLSLSGELDDEEFDEQTFVLEKD
;
A
#
# COMPACT_ATOMS: atom_id res chain seq x y z
N MET A 1 68.70 -28.31 -32.37
CA MET A 1 68.27 -26.92 -32.06
C MET A 1 66.83 -26.79 -32.54
N LYS A 2 65.85 -26.70 -31.63
CA LYS A 2 65.09 -25.47 -31.25
C LYS A 2 64.19 -24.98 -32.42
N LYS A 3 62.87 -24.81 -32.33
CA LYS A 3 61.86 -24.81 -31.24
C LYS A 3 60.48 -25.11 -31.84
N ILE A 4 59.70 -25.94 -31.14
CA ILE A 4 58.22 -25.99 -31.10
C ILE A 4 57.76 -24.95 -30.06
N SER A 5 56.46 -24.56 -30.06
CA SER A 5 55.75 -23.70 -29.09
C SER A 5 55.64 -22.24 -29.57
N LEU A 6 54.50 -21.56 -29.64
CA LEU A 6 53.22 -21.66 -28.93
C LEU A 6 52.20 -20.84 -29.78
N PHE A 7 51.18 -21.45 -30.37
CA PHE A 7 50.01 -20.75 -30.96
C PHE A 7 48.78 -21.65 -30.80
N LEU A 8 48.67 -22.24 -29.61
CA LEU A 8 47.68 -23.25 -29.27
C LEU A 8 47.33 -23.10 -27.79
N SER A 9 46.53 -22.08 -27.45
CA SER A 9 45.74 -22.00 -26.21
C SER A 9 45.16 -20.60 -26.00
N LEU A 10 44.19 -20.16 -26.80
CA LEU A 10 43.19 -19.15 -26.37
C LEU A 10 42.02 -19.01 -27.36
N TYR A 11 41.50 -20.13 -27.88
CA TYR A 11 40.35 -20.12 -28.79
C TYR A 11 39.37 -21.27 -28.51
N ALA A 12 39.31 -21.74 -27.26
CA ALA A 12 38.47 -22.87 -26.87
C ALA A 12 37.99 -22.78 -25.41
N LEU A 13 37.62 -21.59 -24.94
CA LEU A 13 36.93 -21.39 -23.65
C LEU A 13 35.97 -20.19 -23.68
N ALA A 14 35.33 -19.98 -24.83
CA ALA A 14 34.00 -19.37 -24.88
C ALA A 14 33.00 -20.52 -25.06
N PHE A 15 33.00 -21.46 -24.11
CA PHE A 15 31.81 -22.27 -23.89
C PHE A 15 30.81 -21.31 -23.29
N PHE A 16 29.79 -21.00 -24.08
CA PHE A 16 28.44 -20.68 -23.66
C PHE A 16 28.19 -21.03 -22.18
N SER A 17 28.50 -20.10 -21.28
CA SER A 17 27.60 -19.82 -20.17
C SER A 17 26.53 -18.89 -20.76
N ALA A 18 25.73 -19.41 -21.69
CA ALA A 18 24.34 -19.02 -21.65
C ALA A 18 23.92 -19.49 -20.25
N CYS A 19 23.64 -18.53 -19.37
CA CYS A 19 22.98 -18.81 -18.13
C CYS A 19 21.72 -19.58 -18.53
N ASP A 20 21.75 -20.89 -18.33
CA ASP A 20 20.58 -21.74 -18.30
C ASP A 20 19.88 -21.32 -17.00
N GLU A 21 19.30 -20.11 -17.00
CA GLU A 21 18.25 -19.74 -16.06
C GLU A 21 17.20 -20.80 -16.28
N LYS A 22 17.19 -21.79 -15.39
CA LYS A 22 16.10 -22.74 -15.36
C LYS A 22 14.86 -21.88 -15.19
N ASN A 23 13.93 -22.01 -16.12
CA ASN A 23 12.59 -21.47 -16.02
C ASN A 23 11.95 -21.96 -14.70
N GLU A 24 12.18 -21.26 -13.59
CA GLU A 24 11.55 -21.56 -12.31
C GLU A 24 10.06 -21.19 -12.42
N GLY A 25 9.20 -22.16 -12.12
CA GLY A 25 7.74 -21.99 -12.19
C GLY A 25 7.09 -22.29 -13.54
N VAL A 26 7.85 -22.53 -14.62
CA VAL A 26 7.23 -22.90 -15.92
C VAL A 26 6.81 -24.36 -15.94
N ILE A 27 5.55 -24.60 -16.30
CA ILE A 27 5.01 -25.95 -16.49
C ILE A 27 5.03 -26.29 -17.98
N GLU A 28 5.74 -27.35 -18.34
CA GLU A 28 5.70 -27.97 -19.68
C GLU A 28 4.71 -29.15 -19.68
N PRO A 29 3.44 -28.96 -20.07
CA PRO A 29 2.47 -30.05 -20.08
C PRO A 29 2.78 -31.06 -21.19
N LEU A 30 2.72 -32.36 -20.87
CA LEU A 30 2.83 -33.44 -21.86
C LEU A 30 1.76 -33.36 -22.96
N THR A 31 0.63 -32.74 -22.66
CA THR A 31 -0.50 -32.52 -23.57
C THR A 31 -1.10 -31.13 -23.32
N PRO A 32 -0.56 -30.06 -23.96
CA PRO A 32 -1.03 -28.69 -23.81
C PRO A 32 -2.54 -28.50 -23.90
N ALA A 33 -3.15 -29.12 -24.91
CA ALA A 33 -4.59 -29.05 -25.17
C ALA A 33 -5.49 -29.67 -24.09
N THR A 34 -4.92 -30.29 -23.06
CA THR A 34 -5.67 -30.91 -21.94
C THR A 34 -5.22 -30.40 -20.58
N PHE A 35 -4.27 -29.47 -20.54
CA PHE A 35 -3.82 -28.88 -19.30
C PHE A 35 -4.94 -27.99 -18.76
N PRO A 36 -5.32 -28.11 -17.47
CA PRO A 36 -6.37 -27.28 -16.90
C PRO A 36 -5.90 -25.82 -16.87
N GLN A 37 -6.71 -24.92 -17.40
CA GLN A 37 -6.58 -23.48 -17.19
C GLN A 37 -7.18 -23.16 -15.82
N VAL A 38 -6.42 -22.48 -14.97
CA VAL A 38 -6.84 -22.14 -13.60
C VAL A 38 -7.09 -20.65 -13.54
N LEU A 39 -8.29 -20.25 -13.13
CA LEU A 39 -8.63 -18.87 -12.77
C LEU A 39 -8.46 -18.70 -11.26
N PHE A 40 -7.85 -17.60 -10.82
CA PHE A 40 -7.58 -17.32 -9.41
C PHE A 40 -7.52 -15.82 -9.16
N LEU A 41 -7.59 -15.42 -7.89
CA LEU A 41 -7.42 -14.02 -7.46
C LEU A 41 -5.93 -13.65 -7.58
N ASP A 42 -5.64 -12.50 -8.17
CA ASP A 42 -4.23 -12.09 -8.37
C ASP A 42 -3.58 -11.62 -7.07
N ASP A 43 -4.39 -11.13 -6.13
CA ASP A 43 -3.96 -10.69 -4.80
C ASP A 43 -4.71 -11.42 -3.67
N GLU A 44 -4.12 -11.40 -2.48
CA GLU A 44 -4.67 -11.95 -1.23
C GLU A 44 -5.36 -10.87 -0.35
N GLY A 45 -5.17 -9.58 -0.64
CA GLY A 45 -5.89 -8.51 0.03
C GLY A 45 -5.48 -7.11 -0.43
N ASP A 46 -6.22 -6.11 0.02
CA ASP A 46 -5.95 -4.69 -0.18
C ASP A 46 -6.65 -3.87 0.93
N GLY A 47 -6.30 -2.60 1.07
CA GLY A 47 -6.96 -1.73 2.04
C GLY A 47 -6.97 -0.29 1.59
N ASN A 48 -8.11 0.37 1.79
CA ASN A 48 -8.27 1.79 1.47
C ASN A 48 -8.80 2.55 2.67
N VAL A 49 -8.56 3.85 2.66
CA VAL A 49 -9.12 4.81 3.63
C VAL A 49 -10.64 4.91 3.53
N GLU A 50 -11.27 5.50 4.54
CA GLU A 50 -12.73 5.49 4.72
C GLU A 50 -13.50 6.21 3.60
N ASP A 51 -12.89 7.23 3.02
CA ASP A 51 -13.44 8.13 2.00
C ASP A 51 -13.23 7.64 0.56
N ASP A 52 -12.60 6.48 0.38
CA ASP A 52 -12.41 5.90 -0.94
C ASP A 52 -13.75 5.40 -1.54
N ASP A 53 -13.98 5.77 -2.80
CA ASP A 53 -15.25 5.52 -3.49
C ASP A 53 -15.29 4.16 -4.22
N ASN A 54 -14.15 3.49 -4.37
CA ASN A 54 -14.02 2.28 -5.19
C ASN A 54 -13.01 1.26 -4.62
N VAL A 55 -13.24 -0.02 -4.90
CA VAL A 55 -12.22 -1.08 -4.71
C VAL A 55 -12.18 -2.03 -5.90
N GLY A 56 -10.97 -2.32 -6.39
CA GLY A 56 -10.69 -3.18 -7.53
C GLY A 56 -10.19 -4.57 -7.12
N ILE A 57 -10.80 -5.64 -7.66
CA ILE A 57 -10.41 -7.02 -7.39
C ILE A 57 -10.07 -7.73 -8.70
N LYS A 58 -8.81 -8.15 -8.83
CA LYS A 58 -8.28 -8.77 -10.05
C LYS A 58 -8.41 -10.29 -10.05
N ILE A 59 -8.87 -10.82 -11.18
CA ILE A 59 -8.97 -12.26 -11.44
C ILE A 59 -8.16 -12.57 -12.69
N THR A 60 -7.19 -13.47 -12.56
CA THR A 60 -6.24 -13.78 -13.64
C THR A 60 -6.15 -15.27 -13.92
N LEU A 61 -5.51 -15.61 -15.05
CA LEU A 61 -5.19 -16.98 -15.43
C LEU A 61 -3.80 -17.37 -14.93
N ALA A 62 -3.66 -18.61 -14.43
CA ALA A 62 -2.38 -19.10 -13.92
C ALA A 62 -1.22 -18.85 -14.90
N ASP A 63 -0.22 -18.14 -14.39
CA ASP A 63 0.98 -17.76 -15.12
C ASP A 63 1.81 -19.01 -15.50
N ARG A 64 2.62 -18.88 -16.56
CA ARG A 64 3.74 -19.78 -16.90
C ARG A 64 3.41 -21.19 -17.44
N ILE A 65 2.45 -21.30 -18.35
CA ILE A 65 2.35 -22.50 -19.20
C ILE A 65 3.18 -22.26 -20.46
N ASP A 66 4.21 -23.07 -20.70
CA ASP A 66 4.95 -23.06 -21.98
C ASP A 66 4.63 -24.34 -22.77
N PRO A 67 3.56 -24.33 -23.59
CA PRO A 67 3.16 -25.51 -24.33
C PRO A 67 4.10 -25.84 -25.50
N GLU A 68 4.92 -24.88 -25.94
CA GLU A 68 5.81 -25.02 -27.10
C GLU A 68 7.30 -25.17 -26.70
N GLY A 69 7.65 -24.79 -25.46
CA GLY A 69 9.00 -24.89 -24.89
C GLY A 69 9.95 -23.82 -25.44
N GLU A 70 9.41 -22.70 -25.93
CA GLU A 70 10.17 -21.65 -26.64
C GLU A 70 10.29 -20.35 -25.85
N GLU A 71 9.49 -20.12 -24.80
CA GLU A 71 9.40 -18.83 -24.09
C GLU A 71 10.06 -18.89 -22.70
N LEU A 72 10.95 -17.93 -22.43
CA LEU A 72 11.53 -17.74 -21.10
C LEU A 72 10.47 -17.11 -20.20
N GLY A 73 10.07 -17.82 -19.13
CA GLY A 73 8.98 -17.41 -18.23
C GLY A 73 7.62 -18.07 -18.51
N GLY A 74 7.44 -18.74 -19.65
CA GLY A 74 6.14 -19.28 -20.07
C GLY A 74 5.17 -18.18 -20.53
N LYS A 75 3.99 -18.57 -21.02
CA LYS A 75 3.00 -17.63 -21.56
C LYS A 75 1.62 -17.91 -20.97
N ILE A 76 0.89 -16.87 -20.57
CA ILE A 76 -0.53 -17.01 -20.28
C ILE A 76 -1.23 -17.46 -21.56
N ASN A 77 -1.95 -18.58 -21.48
CA ASN A 77 -2.75 -19.07 -22.59
C ASN A 77 -4.20 -18.65 -22.33
N PRO A 78 -4.75 -17.67 -23.06
CA PRO A 78 -6.11 -17.18 -22.81
C PRO A 78 -7.17 -18.26 -22.95
N LEU A 79 -8.34 -18.03 -22.39
CA LEU A 79 -9.47 -18.94 -22.58
C LEU A 79 -9.90 -18.98 -24.06
N ASN A 80 -10.21 -20.18 -24.55
CA ASN A 80 -10.73 -20.35 -25.91
C ASN A 80 -12.23 -20.00 -26.02
N GLN A 81 -12.93 -19.96 -24.89
CA GLN A 81 -14.36 -19.69 -24.77
C GLN A 81 -14.61 -18.96 -23.47
N ALA A 82 -15.57 -18.05 -23.47
CA ALA A 82 -15.96 -17.34 -22.26
C ALA A 82 -16.57 -18.31 -21.23
N VAL A 83 -16.33 -18.02 -19.96
CA VAL A 83 -16.86 -18.75 -18.81
C VAL A 83 -17.48 -17.76 -17.83
N THR A 84 -18.43 -18.21 -17.02
CA THR A 84 -19.03 -17.36 -15.99
C THR A 84 -18.51 -17.79 -14.64
N LEU A 85 -17.80 -16.88 -13.98
CA LEU A 85 -17.35 -17.01 -12.60
C LEU A 85 -18.48 -16.60 -11.66
N THR A 86 -18.58 -17.28 -10.52
CA THR A 86 -19.45 -16.85 -9.42
C THR A 86 -18.60 -16.53 -8.21
N PHE A 87 -19.00 -15.53 -7.45
CA PHE A 87 -18.28 -15.05 -6.27
C PHE A 87 -19.24 -14.73 -5.13
N ALA A 88 -18.68 -14.55 -3.93
CA ALA A 88 -19.39 -14.08 -2.76
C ALA A 88 -18.53 -13.09 -1.98
N ILE A 89 -19.18 -12.09 -1.42
CA ILE A 89 -18.65 -11.23 -0.37
C ILE A 89 -19.20 -11.74 0.97
N THR A 90 -18.28 -12.00 1.90
CA THR A 90 -18.55 -12.57 3.22
C THR A 90 -17.81 -11.81 4.31
N ASP A 91 -18.02 -12.22 5.56
CA ASP A 91 -17.25 -11.76 6.72
C ASP A 91 -17.14 -10.24 6.83
N ILE A 92 -18.27 -9.56 6.58
CA ILE A 92 -18.40 -8.11 6.79
C ILE A 92 -18.10 -7.74 8.24
N LYS A 93 -17.29 -6.70 8.43
CA LYS A 93 -16.93 -6.13 9.73
C LYS A 93 -17.25 -4.64 9.75
N GLY A 94 -17.72 -4.15 10.89
CA GLY A 94 -18.02 -2.74 11.15
C GLY A 94 -19.19 -2.10 10.37
N PHE A 95 -19.96 -2.89 9.60
CA PHE A 95 -21.26 -2.47 9.06
C PHE A 95 -22.31 -3.61 9.13
N ASP A 96 -23.60 -3.25 9.16
CA ASP A 96 -24.70 -4.17 9.47
C ASP A 96 -25.02 -5.13 8.31
N GLN A 97 -24.89 -4.66 7.08
CA GLN A 97 -25.12 -5.42 5.85
C GLN A 97 -24.24 -4.90 4.71
N ILE A 98 -23.95 -5.76 3.73
CA ILE A 98 -23.11 -5.43 2.56
C ILE A 98 -23.59 -4.17 1.84
N SER A 99 -24.91 -4.00 1.70
CA SER A 99 -25.49 -2.85 1.00
C SER A 99 -25.37 -1.52 1.75
N ASP A 100 -24.90 -1.53 2.99
CA ASP A 100 -24.61 -0.28 3.70
C ASP A 100 -23.33 0.34 3.19
N TYR A 101 -22.38 -0.45 2.67
CA TYR A 101 -21.09 0.02 2.23
C TYR A 101 -20.82 -0.24 0.74
N ILE A 102 -21.17 -1.41 0.21
CA ILE A 102 -21.01 -1.71 -1.22
C ILE A 102 -22.32 -1.40 -1.96
N LEU A 103 -22.28 -0.35 -2.78
CA LEU A 103 -23.45 0.24 -3.45
C LEU A 103 -23.81 -0.49 -4.75
N ASP A 104 -22.82 -0.73 -5.61
CA ASP A 104 -22.95 -1.47 -6.87
C ASP A 104 -21.58 -2.05 -7.28
N GLY A 105 -21.48 -2.59 -8.49
CA GLY A 105 -20.19 -2.90 -9.08
C GLY A 105 -20.25 -3.05 -10.59
N LYS A 106 -19.07 -3.11 -11.19
CA LYS A 106 -18.87 -3.39 -12.62
C LYS A 106 -17.65 -4.28 -12.81
N ALA A 107 -17.45 -4.74 -14.04
CA ALA A 107 -16.27 -5.50 -14.39
C ALA A 107 -15.77 -5.17 -15.78
N PHE A 108 -14.46 -5.13 -15.95
CA PHE A 108 -13.79 -4.78 -17.19
C PHE A 108 -12.50 -5.58 -17.38
N TYR A 109 -11.89 -5.45 -18.57
CA TYR A 109 -10.54 -5.91 -18.84
C TYR A 109 -9.75 -4.82 -19.56
N GLU A 110 -8.44 -4.81 -19.35
CA GLU A 110 -7.55 -3.90 -20.06
C GLU A 110 -7.43 -4.30 -21.54
N VAL A 111 -7.48 -3.30 -22.43
CA VAL A 111 -7.29 -3.47 -23.88
C VAL A 111 -5.90 -3.02 -24.28
N ASP A 112 -5.45 -1.89 -23.71
CA ASP A 112 -4.09 -1.35 -23.78
C ASP A 112 -3.81 -0.42 -22.58
N ASP A 113 -2.59 0.09 -22.47
CA ASP A 113 -2.09 0.96 -21.37
C ASP A 113 -2.97 2.20 -21.08
N CYS A 114 -3.92 2.54 -21.95
CA CYS A 114 -4.75 3.74 -21.81
C CYS A 114 -6.25 3.49 -22.03
N THR A 115 -6.67 2.24 -22.22
CA THR A 115 -8.03 1.91 -22.61
C THR A 115 -8.45 0.57 -22.01
N ASN A 116 -9.60 0.56 -21.32
CA ASN A 116 -10.25 -0.67 -20.87
C ASN A 116 -11.53 -0.96 -21.68
N SER A 117 -12.16 -2.10 -21.42
CA SER A 117 -13.40 -2.49 -22.10
C SER A 117 -14.58 -1.56 -21.79
N ASP A 118 -14.61 -0.94 -20.61
CA ASP A 118 -15.64 0.02 -20.18
C ASP A 118 -15.57 1.31 -21.02
N ASP A 119 -14.37 1.83 -21.29
CA ASP A 119 -14.15 2.99 -22.17
C ASP A 119 -14.69 2.78 -23.60
N LEU A 120 -14.69 1.52 -24.05
CA LEU A 120 -15.19 1.11 -25.35
C LEU A 120 -16.70 0.78 -25.35
N GLY A 121 -17.34 0.79 -24.17
CA GLY A 121 -18.72 0.36 -23.97
C GLY A 121 -18.92 -1.14 -24.21
N GLU A 122 -17.89 -1.94 -23.95
CA GLU A 122 -17.89 -3.40 -23.99
C GLU A 122 -18.02 -3.97 -22.56
N ASP A 123 -19.16 -3.71 -21.92
CA ASP A 123 -19.43 -4.17 -20.57
C ASP A 123 -19.38 -5.71 -20.48
N LEU A 124 -18.68 -6.22 -19.46
CA LEU A 124 -18.77 -7.63 -19.11
C LEU A 124 -20.15 -7.91 -18.51
N ASP A 125 -20.67 -9.12 -18.76
CA ASP A 125 -21.92 -9.57 -18.12
C ASP A 125 -21.66 -9.80 -16.64
N PHE A 126 -21.91 -8.75 -15.85
CA PHE A 126 -21.73 -8.66 -14.41
C PHE A 126 -23.10 -8.60 -13.71
N SER A 127 -23.20 -9.28 -12.58
CA SER A 127 -24.35 -9.18 -11.69
C SER A 127 -23.87 -9.31 -10.25
N PHE A 128 -24.32 -8.39 -9.41
CA PHE A 128 -24.10 -8.44 -7.97
C PHE A 128 -25.41 -8.22 -7.23
N ASN A 129 -25.52 -8.86 -6.07
CA ASN A 129 -26.67 -8.72 -5.19
C ASN A 129 -26.18 -8.27 -3.81
N THR A 130 -26.22 -6.96 -3.58
CA THR A 130 -25.84 -6.28 -2.34
C THR A 130 -26.56 -6.78 -1.09
N THR A 131 -27.74 -7.43 -1.23
CA THR A 131 -28.42 -8.05 -0.07
C THR A 131 -27.79 -9.37 0.36
N THR A 132 -27.14 -10.09 -0.56
CA THR A 132 -26.62 -11.45 -0.30
C THR A 132 -25.12 -11.58 -0.43
N GLY A 133 -24.45 -10.56 -0.98
CA GLY A 133 -23.03 -10.61 -1.34
C GLY A 133 -22.71 -11.51 -2.53
N GLN A 134 -23.70 -12.14 -3.15
CA GLN A 134 -23.47 -13.08 -4.25
C GLN A 134 -23.44 -12.34 -5.58
N GLY A 135 -22.49 -12.72 -6.43
CA GLY A 135 -22.41 -12.19 -7.79
C GLY A 135 -21.83 -13.16 -8.80
N SER A 136 -21.80 -12.71 -10.05
CA SER A 136 -21.22 -13.42 -11.17
C SER A 136 -20.68 -12.47 -12.21
N VAL A 137 -19.59 -12.87 -12.88
CA VAL A 137 -18.98 -12.11 -13.97
C VAL A 137 -18.59 -13.07 -15.10
N THR A 138 -18.71 -12.61 -16.34
CA THR A 138 -18.20 -13.34 -17.49
C THR A 138 -16.72 -13.04 -17.71
N PHE A 139 -15.88 -14.07 -17.63
CA PHE A 139 -14.49 -14.02 -18.06
C PHE A 139 -14.43 -14.33 -19.56
N PRO A 140 -14.06 -13.35 -20.42
CA PRO A 140 -14.16 -13.48 -21.86
C PRO A 140 -13.06 -14.38 -22.46
N ALA A 141 -13.30 -14.84 -23.70
CA ALA A 141 -12.28 -15.58 -24.46
C ALA A 141 -11.21 -14.62 -24.97
N GLY A 142 -9.94 -15.05 -24.97
CA GLY A 142 -8.84 -14.25 -25.50
C GLY A 142 -8.30 -13.17 -24.54
N VAL A 143 -8.85 -13.08 -23.33
CA VAL A 143 -8.41 -12.17 -22.26
C VAL A 143 -7.62 -12.95 -21.21
N GLU A 144 -6.65 -12.29 -20.59
CA GLU A 144 -5.73 -12.86 -19.61
C GLU A 144 -6.14 -12.54 -18.17
N GLU A 145 -6.78 -11.38 -17.98
CA GLU A 145 -7.18 -10.83 -16.69
C GLU A 145 -8.48 -10.02 -16.81
N ILE A 146 -9.30 -10.04 -15.76
CA ILE A 146 -10.41 -9.11 -15.58
C ILE A 146 -10.31 -8.47 -14.20
N GLU A 147 -10.91 -7.30 -14.05
CA GLU A 147 -11.05 -6.60 -12.79
C GLU A 147 -12.54 -6.42 -12.47
N ILE A 148 -12.91 -6.64 -11.21
CA ILE A 148 -14.22 -6.30 -10.66
C ILE A 148 -14.02 -5.08 -9.79
N GLU A 149 -14.68 -3.97 -10.13
CA GLU A 149 -14.67 -2.75 -9.35
C GLU A 149 -16.01 -2.62 -8.62
N PHE A 150 -15.95 -2.48 -7.29
CA PHE A 150 -17.11 -2.22 -6.46
C PHE A 150 -17.17 -0.74 -6.10
N GLU A 151 -18.35 -0.12 -6.25
CA GLU A 151 -18.63 1.25 -5.78
C GLU A 151 -18.93 1.18 -4.27
N LEU A 152 -18.25 2.01 -3.50
CA LEU A 152 -18.31 2.10 -2.05
C LEU A 152 -19.09 3.35 -1.61
N ASP A 153 -19.56 3.36 -0.37
CA ASP A 153 -20.23 4.52 0.26
C ASP A 153 -19.22 5.29 1.11
N GLU A 154 -18.56 6.28 0.50
CA GLU A 154 -17.59 7.20 1.14
C GLU A 154 -18.21 7.96 2.34
N ASP A 155 -19.53 8.20 2.32
CA ASP A 155 -20.24 8.94 3.36
C ASP A 155 -20.66 8.04 4.55
N LEU A 156 -20.34 6.73 4.54
CA LEU A 156 -20.82 5.80 5.56
C LEU A 156 -20.19 6.08 6.91
N PHE A 157 -18.91 6.44 6.91
CA PHE A 157 -18.13 6.65 8.10
C PHE A 157 -17.92 8.15 8.38
N ASP A 158 -17.43 8.44 9.58
CA ASP A 158 -17.24 9.80 10.07
C ASP A 158 -15.74 10.01 10.20
N ASP A 159 -15.15 10.61 9.17
CA ASP A 159 -13.70 10.87 9.04
C ASP A 159 -13.21 11.92 10.06
N ASP A 160 -14.05 12.38 10.99
CA ASP A 160 -13.62 13.19 12.15
C ASP A 160 -13.53 12.33 13.44
N VAL A 161 -13.76 11.01 13.35
CA VAL A 161 -13.91 10.12 14.51
C VAL A 161 -13.15 8.82 14.36
N VAL A 162 -12.11 8.67 15.18
CA VAL A 162 -11.38 7.39 15.34
C VAL A 162 -12.33 6.21 15.60
N ASN A 163 -12.28 5.27 14.67
CA ASN A 163 -12.99 4.01 14.69
C ASN A 163 -12.22 2.97 15.53
N THR A 164 -12.96 2.34 16.45
CA THR A 164 -12.39 1.38 17.40
C THR A 164 -12.64 -0.09 17.03
N GLU A 165 -13.34 -0.34 15.92
CA GLU A 165 -13.67 -1.67 15.43
C GLU A 165 -13.13 -1.84 14.01
N ASP A 166 -12.53 -3.00 13.71
CA ASP A 166 -12.07 -3.34 12.37
C ASP A 166 -13.25 -3.34 11.37
N ARG A 167 -12.96 -2.94 10.14
CA ARG A 167 -13.94 -2.85 9.04
C ARG A 167 -13.40 -3.48 7.78
N GLY A 168 -14.32 -3.97 6.96
CA GLY A 168 -13.96 -4.59 5.70
C GLY A 168 -14.81 -5.80 5.37
N PHE A 169 -14.34 -6.57 4.40
CA PHE A 169 -15.04 -7.76 3.91
C PHE A 169 -14.07 -8.73 3.25
N VAL A 170 -14.55 -9.96 3.01
CA VAL A 170 -13.78 -10.98 2.28
C VAL A 170 -14.46 -11.28 0.96
N PHE A 171 -13.72 -11.18 -0.14
CA PHE A 171 -14.15 -11.63 -1.46
C PHE A 171 -13.64 -13.05 -1.75
N GLN A 172 -14.52 -13.91 -2.25
CA GLN A 172 -14.16 -15.27 -2.60
C GLN A 172 -14.81 -15.73 -3.91
N LEU A 173 -14.03 -16.39 -4.76
CA LEU A 173 -14.57 -17.15 -5.89
C LEU A 173 -15.29 -18.40 -5.37
N THR A 174 -16.56 -18.58 -5.77
CA THR A 174 -17.41 -19.67 -5.28
C THR A 174 -17.64 -20.76 -6.31
N GLY A 175 -17.31 -20.52 -7.58
CA GLY A 175 -17.50 -21.50 -8.62
C GLY A 175 -17.40 -20.96 -10.04
N LEU A 176 -17.71 -21.86 -10.96
CA LEU A 176 -17.68 -21.60 -12.40
C LEU A 176 -18.84 -22.33 -13.07
N THR A 177 -19.53 -21.65 -13.98
CA THR A 177 -20.68 -22.17 -14.72
C THR A 177 -20.50 -21.97 -16.23
N GLY A 178 -21.25 -22.73 -17.04
CA GLY A 178 -21.17 -22.66 -18.51
C GLY A 178 -20.39 -23.83 -19.15
N ASN A 179 -19.70 -23.57 -20.27
CA ASN A 179 -18.87 -24.59 -20.93
C ASN A 179 -17.47 -24.62 -20.31
N THR A 180 -17.33 -25.39 -19.24
CA THR A 180 -16.17 -25.39 -18.34
C THR A 180 -15.05 -26.35 -18.76
N SER A 181 -15.12 -26.93 -19.97
CA SER A 181 -14.27 -28.05 -20.36
C SER A 181 -12.79 -27.66 -20.38
N GLY A 182 -12.06 -28.02 -19.32
CA GLY A 182 -10.63 -27.72 -19.18
C GLY A 182 -10.32 -26.43 -18.42
N VAL A 183 -11.32 -25.77 -17.84
CA VAL A 183 -11.15 -24.60 -16.97
C VAL A 183 -11.56 -24.96 -15.55
N VAL A 184 -10.74 -24.58 -14.58
CA VAL A 184 -11.02 -24.70 -13.15
C VAL A 184 -10.82 -23.34 -12.50
N VAL A 185 -11.45 -23.13 -11.35
CA VAL A 185 -11.28 -21.94 -10.53
C VAL A 185 -10.66 -22.36 -9.21
N ASN A 186 -9.73 -21.55 -8.69
CA ASN A 186 -9.20 -21.72 -7.36
C ASN A 186 -10.21 -21.16 -6.35
N LEU A 187 -10.76 -22.03 -5.51
CA LEU A 187 -11.75 -21.68 -4.49
C LEU A 187 -11.13 -21.54 -3.10
N ASP A 188 -9.83 -21.84 -2.97
CA ASP A 188 -9.11 -21.82 -1.70
C ASP A 188 -8.49 -20.45 -1.41
N LEU A 189 -8.49 -19.53 -2.39
CA LEU A 189 -8.02 -18.15 -2.21
C LEU A 189 -9.18 -17.23 -1.85
N GLU A 190 -8.84 -16.28 -1.00
CA GLU A 190 -9.70 -15.22 -0.51
C GLU A 190 -8.93 -13.91 -0.69
N PHE A 191 -9.66 -12.83 -0.95
CA PHE A 191 -9.14 -11.47 -0.96
C PHE A 191 -9.76 -10.75 0.23
N GLU A 192 -8.93 -10.34 1.19
CA GLU A 192 -9.36 -9.59 2.37
C GLU A 192 -9.25 -8.10 2.06
N TYR A 193 -10.38 -7.38 2.13
CA TYR A 193 -10.41 -5.94 2.04
C TYR A 193 -10.57 -5.32 3.42
N GLU A 194 -9.72 -4.35 3.75
CA GLU A 194 -9.76 -3.61 5.01
C GLU A 194 -10.11 -2.14 4.77
N VAL A 195 -11.04 -1.60 5.56
CA VAL A 195 -11.29 -0.14 5.59
C VAL A 195 -10.41 0.44 6.67
N LEU A 196 -9.42 1.20 6.23
CA LEU A 196 -8.42 1.87 7.04
C LEU A 196 -9.03 3.15 7.58
N ASP A 197 -8.70 3.45 8.83
CA ASP A 197 -9.14 4.64 9.55
C ASP A 197 -7.99 5.64 9.50
N ASP A 198 -8.15 6.68 8.68
CA ASP A 198 -7.17 7.73 8.45
C ASP A 198 -6.98 8.61 9.69
N GLU A 199 -8.03 8.80 10.49
CA GLU A 199 -7.97 9.49 11.78
C GLU A 199 -7.29 8.67 12.88
N LYS A 200 -7.07 7.37 12.66
CA LYS A 200 -6.49 6.49 13.68
C LYS A 200 -5.03 6.80 13.93
N ILE A 201 -4.79 7.57 14.98
CA ILE A 201 -3.49 7.65 15.62
C ILE A 201 -3.20 6.28 16.26
N PHE A 202 -2.31 5.50 15.64
CA PHE A 202 -1.95 4.19 16.19
C PHE A 202 -0.89 4.30 17.28
N ALA A 203 -0.13 5.39 17.32
CA ALA A 203 0.77 5.66 18.43
C ALA A 203 1.10 7.15 18.66
N GLN A 204 1.17 7.51 19.94
CA GLN A 204 1.60 8.82 20.42
C GLN A 204 2.79 8.66 21.35
N TRP A 205 3.79 9.53 21.18
CA TRP A 205 4.89 9.66 22.13
C TRP A 205 5.23 11.11 22.40
N LYS A 206 5.56 11.39 23.65
CA LYS A 206 5.93 12.71 24.14
C LYS A 206 7.44 12.85 24.27
N LEU A 207 7.99 13.94 23.76
CA LEU A 207 9.42 14.26 23.87
C LEU A 207 9.80 14.62 25.32
N ASP A 208 10.95 14.14 25.81
CA ASP A 208 11.53 14.64 27.06
C ASP A 208 12.16 16.03 26.82
N LEU A 209 11.43 17.08 27.20
CA LEU A 209 11.88 18.47 27.01
C LEU A 209 13.17 18.81 27.78
N ASP A 210 13.44 18.15 28.91
CA ASP A 210 14.63 18.43 29.73
C ASP A 210 15.91 17.86 29.09
N GLU A 211 15.79 16.71 28.42
CA GLU A 211 16.94 16.00 27.84
C GLU A 211 17.11 16.24 26.33
N ASP A 212 16.01 16.34 25.58
CA ASP A 212 16.01 16.19 24.13
C ASP A 212 15.52 17.41 23.32
N PHE A 213 15.01 18.46 23.97
CA PHE A 213 14.53 19.66 23.27
C PHE A 213 15.58 20.31 22.34
N ASP A 214 16.85 20.38 22.78
CA ASP A 214 17.93 20.94 21.96
C ASP A 214 18.18 20.09 20.70
N ASN A 215 18.05 18.76 20.80
CA ASN A 215 18.22 17.83 19.68
C ASN A 215 17.04 17.95 18.70
N PHE A 216 15.81 18.00 19.24
CA PHE A 216 14.60 18.26 18.45
C PHE A 216 14.72 19.57 17.67
N LYS A 217 15.07 20.66 18.34
CA LYS A 217 15.21 21.98 17.72
C LYS A 217 16.34 22.00 16.68
N ALA A 218 17.43 21.29 16.91
CA ALA A 218 18.53 21.20 15.95
C ALA A 218 18.10 20.57 14.62
N LEU A 219 17.11 19.68 14.64
CA LEU A 219 16.62 18.98 13.46
C LEU A 219 15.46 19.70 12.78
N PHE A 220 14.45 20.13 13.55
CA PHE A 220 13.17 20.58 12.98
C PHE A 220 12.97 22.11 12.96
N SER A 221 13.89 22.90 13.53
CA SER A 221 13.75 24.37 13.56
C SER A 221 13.69 25.04 12.19
N ALA A 222 14.17 24.36 11.14
CA ALA A 222 14.13 24.89 9.78
C ALA A 222 12.76 24.71 9.10
N LEU A 223 11.88 23.86 9.65
CA LEU A 223 10.56 23.57 9.10
C LEU A 223 9.53 24.67 9.40
N ASN A 224 9.74 25.44 10.48
CA ASN A 224 8.82 26.50 10.88
C ASN A 224 9.58 27.65 11.57
N GLU A 225 9.33 28.90 11.14
CA GLU A 225 10.03 30.08 11.68
C GLU A 225 9.80 30.25 13.19
N ASP A 226 8.60 29.93 13.68
CA ASP A 226 8.26 30.04 15.10
C ASP A 226 9.04 29.03 15.96
N LEU A 227 9.40 27.87 15.41
CA LEU A 227 10.26 26.88 16.09
C LEU A 227 11.71 27.36 16.21
N ALA A 228 12.21 28.11 15.24
CA ALA A 228 13.60 28.58 15.24
C ALA A 228 13.93 29.47 16.45
N ASP A 229 12.96 30.28 16.90
CA ASP A 229 13.13 31.20 18.03
C ASP A 229 12.58 30.65 19.36
N LEU A 230 11.96 29.47 19.36
CA LEU A 230 11.30 28.88 20.53
C LEU A 230 12.26 28.53 21.68
N ASP A 231 11.93 28.92 22.91
CA ASP A 231 12.66 28.54 24.14
C ASP A 231 11.91 27.40 24.83
N VAL A 232 12.63 26.41 25.37
CA VAL A 232 12.03 25.30 26.12
C VAL A 232 11.16 25.79 27.29
N ALA A 233 11.48 26.96 27.85
CA ALA A 233 10.72 27.55 28.94
C ALA A 233 9.32 28.05 28.54
N ASP A 234 9.03 28.15 27.24
CA ASP A 234 7.76 28.57 26.67
C ASP A 234 6.93 27.39 26.16
N VAL A 235 7.46 26.16 26.22
CA VAL A 235 6.83 24.92 25.74
C VAL A 235 6.28 24.12 26.92
N ASP A 236 5.02 23.69 26.83
CA ASP A 236 4.40 22.79 27.80
C ASP A 236 4.69 21.33 27.44
N GLU A 237 4.49 20.97 26.16
CA GLU A 237 4.80 19.64 25.63
C GLU A 237 5.07 19.62 24.12
N ILE A 238 5.75 18.56 23.68
CA ILE A 238 5.91 18.20 22.27
C ILE A 238 5.49 16.75 22.12
N VAL A 239 4.51 16.51 21.25
CA VAL A 239 3.91 15.19 21.01
C VAL A 239 4.11 14.80 19.55
N PHE A 240 4.55 13.57 19.32
CA PHE A 240 4.63 12.96 18.00
C PHE A 240 3.47 11.99 17.88
N GLU A 241 2.60 12.25 16.92
CA GLU A 241 1.41 11.46 16.61
C GLU A 241 1.60 10.78 15.26
N PHE A 242 1.59 9.46 15.28
CA PHE A 242 1.67 8.65 14.06
C PHE A 242 0.27 8.13 13.74
N GLY A 243 -0.33 8.72 12.72
CA GLY A 243 -1.57 8.28 12.05
C GLY A 243 -1.26 7.53 10.76
N TYR A 244 -2.28 7.12 10.00
CA TYR A 244 -2.06 6.35 8.77
C TYR A 244 -1.33 7.21 7.71
N ASP A 245 -0.12 6.81 7.34
CA ASP A 245 0.78 7.53 6.40
C ASP A 245 1.06 9.01 6.78
N GLN A 246 0.68 9.43 7.99
CA GLN A 246 0.82 10.81 8.47
C GLN A 246 1.51 10.87 9.83
N LEU A 247 2.46 11.78 9.96
CA LEU A 247 3.07 12.21 11.19
C LEU A 247 2.63 13.65 11.50
N THR A 248 2.05 13.85 12.67
CA THR A 248 1.84 15.18 13.24
C THR A 248 2.78 15.37 14.43
N ILE A 249 3.55 16.47 14.43
CA ILE A 249 4.31 16.90 15.60
C ILE A 249 3.64 18.15 16.16
N GLU A 250 2.99 18.00 17.30
CA GLU A 250 2.35 19.10 18.01
C GLU A 250 3.30 19.69 19.05
N ILE A 251 3.55 21.00 18.98
CA ILE A 251 4.28 21.76 19.98
C ILE A 251 3.31 22.68 20.71
N VAL A 252 2.93 22.29 21.93
CA VAL A 252 1.98 23.03 22.76
C VAL A 252 2.73 24.06 23.60
N LEU A 253 2.40 25.34 23.43
CA LEU A 253 3.01 26.45 24.16
C LEU A 253 2.32 26.70 25.50
N ILE A 254 3.05 27.19 26.50
CA ILE A 254 2.48 27.62 27.79
C ILE A 254 1.59 28.87 27.63
N GLU A 255 1.77 29.63 26.54
CA GLU A 255 0.91 30.77 26.22
C GLU A 255 -0.50 30.32 25.82
N GLU A 256 -1.52 31.00 26.37
CA GLU A 256 -2.93 30.75 26.08
C GLU A 256 -3.51 31.89 25.23
N GLU A 257 -4.33 31.55 24.24
CA GLU A 257 -5.17 32.48 23.49
C GLU A 257 -6.67 32.19 23.66
N GLU A 258 -7.52 33.20 23.41
CA GLU A 258 -8.97 33.05 23.54
C GLU A 258 -9.52 32.45 22.23
N ASP A 259 -10.10 31.26 22.30
CA ASP A 259 -10.69 30.57 21.16
C ASP A 259 -11.94 31.31 20.61
N ASP A 260 -12.50 30.80 19.51
CA ASP A 260 -13.70 31.37 18.88
C ASP A 260 -14.96 31.31 19.78
N CYS A 261 -14.91 30.54 20.89
CA CYS A 261 -15.97 30.38 21.87
C CYS A 261 -15.77 31.20 23.17
N GLY A 262 -14.60 31.82 23.36
CA GLY A 262 -14.24 32.60 24.55
C GLY A 262 -13.57 31.81 25.68
N GLU A 263 -13.11 30.59 25.41
CA GLU A 263 -12.29 29.74 26.28
C GLU A 263 -10.80 30.03 26.04
N LEU A 264 -9.96 29.83 27.06
CA LEU A 264 -8.51 30.04 26.93
C LEU A 264 -7.87 28.69 26.65
N ASP A 265 -7.27 28.55 25.49
CA ASP A 265 -6.58 27.34 25.06
C ASP A 265 -5.11 27.65 24.72
N ASN A 266 -4.24 26.65 24.88
CA ASN A 266 -2.83 26.78 24.57
C ASN A 266 -2.63 27.02 23.06
N ILE A 267 -1.67 27.88 22.72
CA ILE A 267 -1.23 28.03 21.33
C ILE A 267 -0.49 26.75 20.92
N VAL A 268 -0.82 26.19 19.77
CA VAL A 268 -0.17 24.99 19.20
C VAL A 268 0.57 25.38 17.93
N ILE A 269 1.81 24.90 17.78
CA ILE A 269 2.54 24.90 16.51
C ILE A 269 2.51 23.45 16.01
N GLU A 270 1.99 23.24 14.80
CA GLU A 270 1.88 21.91 14.18
C GLU A 270 2.90 21.78 13.04
N LEU A 271 3.58 20.64 12.98
CA LEU A 271 4.32 20.19 11.81
C LEU A 271 3.67 18.93 11.27
N GLU A 272 3.22 18.96 10.03
CA GLU A 272 2.64 17.82 9.33
C GLU A 272 3.68 17.24 8.37
N GLY A 273 3.83 15.92 8.41
CA GLY A 273 4.68 15.18 7.50
C GLY A 273 4.13 13.81 7.20
N GLU A 274 4.77 13.12 6.27
CA GLU A 274 4.57 11.71 5.98
C GLU A 274 5.70 10.90 6.61
N TYR A 275 5.50 9.60 6.77
CA TYR A 275 6.59 8.71 7.16
C TYR A 275 6.57 7.40 6.37
N ASP A 276 7.74 6.81 6.18
CA ASP A 276 7.90 5.50 5.55
C ASP A 276 8.43 4.48 6.58
N ASP A 277 7.98 3.23 6.46
CA ASP A 277 8.48 2.06 7.22
C ASP A 277 8.28 2.07 8.77
N LEU A 278 7.29 2.78 9.31
CA LEU A 278 6.86 2.62 10.71
C LEU A 278 5.54 1.86 10.83
N THR A 279 5.59 0.58 11.19
CA THR A 279 4.40 -0.25 11.47
C THR A 279 4.21 -0.50 12.97
N ASP A 280 3.00 -0.85 13.39
CA ASP A 280 2.67 -1.15 14.79
C ASP A 280 3.32 -2.44 15.33
N ASP A 281 3.75 -3.33 14.43
CA ASP A 281 4.33 -4.63 14.73
C ASP A 281 5.87 -4.62 14.87
N ASP A 282 6.54 -3.60 14.34
CA ASP A 282 7.99 -3.49 14.35
C ASP A 282 8.52 -2.72 15.58
N VAL A 283 9.61 -3.21 16.16
CA VAL A 283 10.22 -2.63 17.38
C VAL A 283 11.60 -2.03 17.13
N GLU A 284 12.12 -2.14 15.92
CA GLU A 284 13.34 -1.50 15.43
C GLU A 284 13.36 -1.53 13.90
N GLY A 285 13.89 -0.48 13.25
CA GLY A 285 13.90 -0.38 11.80
C GLY A 285 14.54 0.90 11.28
N GLU A 286 14.49 1.06 9.96
CA GLU A 286 14.76 2.34 9.29
C GLU A 286 13.47 3.18 9.31
N LEU A 287 13.59 4.50 9.29
CA LEU A 287 12.47 5.45 9.26
C LEU A 287 12.87 6.64 8.40
N ALA A 288 11.96 7.11 7.56
CA ALA A 288 12.08 8.39 6.88
C ALA A 288 10.86 9.25 7.26
N LEU A 289 11.09 10.51 7.61
CA LEU A 289 10.06 11.52 7.84
C LEU A 289 10.18 12.58 6.75
N ILE A 290 9.08 12.87 6.06
CA ILE A 290 9.04 13.79 4.93
C ILE A 290 8.11 14.94 5.28
N PHE A 291 8.58 16.18 5.16
CA PHE A 291 7.80 17.38 5.48
C PHE A 291 7.74 18.30 4.26
N GLU A 292 6.56 18.86 3.99
CA GLU A 292 6.40 19.94 3.02
C GLU A 292 6.21 21.27 3.74
N VAL A 293 7.04 22.27 3.42
CA VAL A 293 7.00 23.60 4.02
C VAL A 293 6.58 24.62 2.97
N GLU A 294 5.36 25.18 3.11
CA GLU A 294 4.90 26.29 2.27
C GLU A 294 5.47 27.63 2.74
N LEU A 295 6.21 28.30 1.86
CA LEU A 295 6.79 29.62 2.10
C LEU A 295 5.79 30.75 1.79
N GLU A 296 6.06 31.96 2.31
CA GLU A 296 5.21 33.16 2.08
C GLU A 296 4.95 33.50 0.60
N ASP A 297 5.78 33.01 -0.32
CA ASP A 297 5.65 33.23 -1.76
C ASP A 297 4.95 32.08 -2.50
N GLU A 298 4.26 31.20 -1.77
CA GLU A 298 3.54 30.01 -2.26
C GLU A 298 4.48 28.95 -2.87
N SER A 299 5.80 29.02 -2.60
CA SER A 299 6.73 27.94 -2.96
C SER A 299 6.80 26.91 -1.85
N VAL A 300 7.04 25.64 -2.22
CA VAL A 300 7.13 24.52 -1.28
C VAL A 300 8.57 24.04 -1.22
N LEU A 301 9.09 23.88 -0.02
CA LEU A 301 10.33 23.17 0.26
C LEU A 301 10.00 21.79 0.82
N GLU A 302 10.64 20.77 0.29
CA GLU A 302 10.54 19.40 0.80
C GLU A 302 11.76 19.13 1.70
N GLY A 303 11.51 18.65 2.91
CA GLY A 303 12.53 18.23 3.87
C GLY A 303 12.41 16.75 4.16
N GLU A 304 13.51 16.01 4.06
CA GLU A 304 13.56 14.58 4.35
C GLU A 304 14.50 14.33 5.54
N PHE A 305 14.00 13.64 6.57
CA PHE A 305 14.73 13.28 7.78
C PHE A 305 14.70 11.76 7.98
N GLY A 306 15.80 11.11 7.61
CA GLY A 306 15.93 9.65 7.63
C GLY A 306 16.91 9.13 8.69
N GLY A 307 16.66 7.92 9.17
CA GLY A 307 17.56 7.23 10.09
C GLY A 307 16.98 5.94 10.65
N GLU A 308 17.18 5.70 11.96
CA GLU A 308 16.79 4.46 12.63
C GLU A 308 15.83 4.74 13.80
N PHE A 309 14.89 3.82 14.03
CA PHE A 309 14.01 3.82 15.20
C PHE A 309 14.18 2.57 16.06
N SER A 310 13.84 2.67 17.34
CA SER A 310 13.67 1.51 18.22
C SER A 310 12.64 1.76 19.33
N ILE A 311 11.77 0.79 19.56
CA ILE A 311 10.73 0.83 20.59
C ILE A 311 11.06 -0.19 21.69
N VAL A 312 11.40 0.31 22.88
CA VAL A 312 11.77 -0.53 24.02
C VAL A 312 11.05 -0.09 25.29
N ASN A 313 10.21 -0.96 25.83
CA ASN A 313 9.42 -0.71 27.05
C ASN A 313 8.53 0.55 26.99
N GLY A 314 7.96 0.85 25.81
CA GLY A 314 7.12 2.04 25.63
C GLY A 314 7.91 3.34 25.42
N PHE A 315 9.21 3.26 25.17
CA PHE A 315 9.99 4.41 24.73
C PHE A 315 10.34 4.24 23.26
N LEU A 316 10.04 5.25 22.46
CA LEU A 316 10.51 5.37 21.08
C LEU A 316 11.84 6.13 21.11
N THR A 317 12.89 5.56 20.52
CA THR A 317 14.15 6.25 20.27
C THR A 317 14.27 6.48 18.79
N LEU A 318 14.41 7.75 18.39
CA LEU A 318 14.66 8.14 17.00
C LEU A 318 16.11 8.63 16.89
N SER A 319 16.82 8.17 15.86
CA SER A 319 18.13 8.70 15.47
C SER A 319 18.06 9.11 14.01
N LEU A 320 17.92 10.40 13.75
CA LEU A 320 17.58 10.96 12.44
C LEU A 320 18.61 12.00 12.01
N SER A 321 18.94 12.01 10.73
CA SER A 321 19.62 13.10 10.04
C SER A 321 18.74 13.56 8.89
N GLY A 322 18.91 14.78 8.39
CA GLY A 322 18.04 15.24 7.31
C GLY A 322 18.65 16.25 6.37
N GLU A 323 17.85 16.62 5.38
CA GLU A 323 18.16 17.61 4.37
C GLU A 323 16.90 18.47 4.11
N LEU A 324 17.08 19.78 4.02
CA LEU A 324 16.03 20.73 3.61
C LEU A 324 16.65 21.77 2.67
N ASP A 325 16.15 21.88 1.43
CA ASP A 325 16.66 22.85 0.42
C ASP A 325 18.20 22.85 0.26
N ASP A 326 18.81 21.67 0.06
CA ASP A 326 20.26 21.44 -0.01
C ASP A 326 21.05 21.75 1.30
N GLU A 327 20.38 22.02 2.43
CA GLU A 327 21.00 22.16 3.76
C GLU A 327 20.97 20.82 4.51
N GLU A 328 22.15 20.27 4.82
CA GLU A 328 22.31 19.02 5.57
C GLU A 328 22.28 19.26 7.09
N PHE A 329 21.53 18.43 7.81
CA PHE A 329 21.40 18.42 9.26
C PHE A 329 22.11 17.19 9.85
N ASP A 330 23.01 17.43 10.81
CA ASP A 330 23.72 16.37 11.53
C ASP A 330 22.74 15.47 12.29
N GLU A 331 23.06 14.17 12.37
CA GLU A 331 22.28 13.18 13.11
C GLU A 331 22.00 13.63 14.56
N GLN A 332 20.72 13.62 14.93
CA GLN A 332 20.20 13.86 16.26
C GLN A 332 19.54 12.59 16.79
N THR A 333 19.69 12.33 18.09
CA THR A 333 18.98 11.25 18.78
C THR A 333 18.12 11.84 19.86
N PHE A 334 16.86 11.42 19.94
CA PHE A 334 15.96 11.81 21.02
C PHE A 334 15.05 10.64 21.40
N VAL A 335 14.60 10.65 22.65
CA VAL A 335 13.78 9.61 23.26
C VAL A 335 12.42 10.20 23.58
N LEU A 336 11.38 9.50 23.13
CA LEU A 336 10.01 9.85 23.38
C LEU A 336 9.36 8.80 24.29
N GLU A 337 8.65 9.25 25.32
CA GLU A 337 7.90 8.40 26.25
C GLU A 337 6.49 8.21 25.71
N LYS A 338 5.98 6.97 25.71
CA LYS A 338 4.61 6.69 25.29
C LYS A 338 3.64 7.41 26.22
N ASP A 339 2.74 8.19 25.63
CA ASP A 339 1.71 8.93 26.36
C ASP A 339 0.60 8.00 26.91
#